data_AF-A0A8H5HNG4-F1
#
_entry.id   AF-A0A8H5HNG4-F1
#
_cell.length_a   1.000
_cell.length_b   1.000
_cell.length_c   1.000
_cell.angle_alpha   90.00
_cell.angle_beta   90.00
_cell.angle_gamma   90.00
#
_symmetry.space_group_name_H-M   'P 1'
#
loop_
_entity.id
_entity.type
_entity.pdbx_description
1 polymer ?
#
loop_
_entity_poly.entity_id
_entity_poly.type
_entity_poly.pdbx_seq_one_letter_code
_entity_poly.pdbx_strand_id
1 'polypeptide(L)'
;MDTNNGTHTSSNPKGSESLNSNDSSLVRVRCFRRSDLTAVRKICWECMVACEGSPARVYLSKIMQKPSCRLAIALFVLSIAVEIATLFFFDSWRMNTSSAMNSFLGPSLSKIQVAIAATVTALFSFLYLCCAAYTTVGFYYEFYANSLRTDYNDPENYYELRPASDGDVGKDPELEPIGKKGLWVAEIVSPKTGKPEVVGTITLDNAPSDFTKEPNVFELRRMFVSHHHRNRGIAAALIRVCEAHARATKVSAILLRTTIYQAPARKLYEKYGYKKGSRAKGATVGMSKVR
;
A
#
# COMPACT_ATOMS: atom_id res chain seq x y z
N MET A 1 74.32 2.96 32.06
CA MET A 1 74.94 1.78 31.43
C MET A 1 73.81 0.94 30.87
N ASP A 2 73.47 0.86 29.59
CA ASP A 2 73.96 1.38 28.31
C ASP A 2 72.71 1.35 27.39
N THR A 3 72.25 2.47 26.83
CA THR A 3 72.50 3.02 25.47
C THR A 3 72.32 2.10 24.25
N ASN A 4 71.65 2.70 23.26
CA ASN A 4 71.61 2.48 21.81
C ASN A 4 70.59 1.48 21.22
N ASN A 5 69.54 1.91 20.49
CA ASN A 5 69.38 2.83 19.34
C ASN A 5 69.58 2.12 17.98
N GLY A 6 68.55 2.18 17.13
CA GLY A 6 68.47 1.44 15.87
C GLY A 6 67.18 1.73 15.11
N THR A 7 67.08 2.95 14.58
CA THR A 7 66.10 3.47 13.63
C THR A 7 65.93 2.62 12.37
N HIS A 8 64.68 2.35 11.98
CA HIS A 8 64.30 2.22 10.57
C HIS A 8 63.04 3.05 10.29
N THR A 9 63.23 4.00 9.37
CA THR A 9 62.25 4.93 8.82
C THR A 9 61.49 4.30 7.65
N SER A 10 60.29 4.84 7.43
CA SER A 10 59.61 4.97 6.13
C SER A 10 58.97 3.72 5.52
N SER A 11 57.65 3.61 5.63
CA SER A 11 56.76 4.11 4.56
C SER A 11 55.30 3.91 4.94
N ASN A 12 54.59 5.03 4.99
CA ASN A 12 53.17 5.15 5.19
C ASN A 12 52.49 4.93 3.82
N PRO A 13 51.66 3.90 3.59
CA PRO A 13 50.69 3.99 2.52
C PRO A 13 49.50 4.77 3.06
N LYS A 14 49.43 6.03 2.63
CA LYS A 14 48.19 6.80 2.51
C LYS A 14 47.14 5.93 1.83
N GLY A 15 46.31 5.28 2.63
CA GLY A 15 44.99 4.81 2.27
C GLY A 15 44.02 5.62 3.10
N SER A 16 43.94 6.92 2.82
CA SER A 16 42.77 7.71 3.19
C SER A 16 41.56 6.98 2.62
N GLU A 17 40.86 6.23 3.45
CA GLU A 17 39.45 5.91 3.21
C GLU A 17 38.74 7.27 3.19
N SER A 18 38.74 7.85 2.00
CA SER A 18 37.84 8.90 1.60
C SER A 18 36.45 8.40 1.92
N LEU A 19 35.89 8.94 3.00
CA LEU A 19 34.46 9.15 3.17
C LEU A 19 33.91 9.53 1.80
N ASN A 20 33.30 8.56 1.14
CA ASN A 20 32.85 8.71 -0.23
C ASN A 20 31.67 9.67 -0.19
N SER A 21 31.94 10.91 -0.55
CA SER A 21 30.99 11.98 -0.77
C SER A 21 30.03 11.59 -1.88
N ASN A 22 28.87 11.04 -1.52
CA ASN A 22 27.68 10.98 -2.38
C ASN A 22 26.38 10.81 -1.55
N ASP A 23 26.30 11.47 -0.39
CA ASP A 23 25.10 11.49 0.46
C ASP A 23 24.06 12.51 -0.05
N SER A 24 23.63 12.31 -1.30
CA SER A 24 22.62 13.13 -1.99
C SER A 24 21.19 12.60 -1.77
N SER A 25 20.91 11.94 -0.64
CA SER A 25 19.54 11.53 -0.31
C SER A 25 19.08 11.94 1.08
N LEU A 26 19.50 13.13 1.55
CA LEU A 26 18.92 13.71 2.76
C LEU A 26 17.41 13.92 2.55
N VAL A 27 16.62 13.19 3.32
CA VAL A 27 15.15 13.30 3.29
C VAL A 27 14.75 14.59 3.97
N ARG A 28 14.10 15.49 3.24
CA ARG A 28 13.50 16.70 3.78
C ARG A 28 12.01 16.47 3.97
N VAL A 29 11.54 16.58 5.21
CA VAL A 29 10.10 16.61 5.50
C VAL A 29 9.67 18.06 5.62
N ARG A 30 8.60 18.42 4.92
CA ARG A 30 8.10 19.79 4.86
C ARG A 30 6.58 19.84 4.69
N CYS A 31 6.02 21.03 4.85
CA CYS A 31 4.62 21.29 4.55
C CYS A 31 4.35 21.13 3.04
N PHE A 32 3.12 20.77 2.72
CA PHE A 32 2.65 20.55 1.36
C PHE A 32 2.62 21.85 0.54
N ARG A 33 2.91 21.74 -0.76
CA ARG A 33 2.77 22.79 -1.77
C ARG A 33 1.74 22.38 -2.81
N ARG A 34 1.13 23.33 -3.53
CA ARG A 34 0.09 23.00 -4.52
C ARG A 34 0.64 22.11 -5.65
N SER A 35 1.89 22.32 -6.04
CA SER A 35 2.59 21.51 -7.06
C SER A 35 2.82 20.05 -6.63
N ASP A 36 2.80 19.73 -5.33
CA ASP A 36 3.00 18.37 -4.85
C ASP A 36 1.77 17.47 -5.11
N LEU A 37 0.60 18.05 -5.41
CA LEU A 37 -0.68 17.34 -5.45
C LEU A 37 -0.66 16.13 -6.40
N THR A 38 -0.08 16.30 -7.59
CA THR A 38 0.04 15.22 -8.57
C THR A 38 0.91 14.07 -8.04
N ALA A 39 2.02 14.38 -7.38
CA ALA A 39 2.91 13.38 -6.81
C ALA A 39 2.28 12.67 -5.60
N VAL A 40 1.58 13.40 -4.73
CA VAL A 40 0.85 12.85 -3.58
C VAL A 40 -0.26 11.89 -4.04
N ARG A 41 -1.06 12.29 -5.03
CA ARG A 41 -2.10 11.44 -5.63
C ARG A 41 -1.50 10.17 -6.24
N LYS A 42 -0.39 10.30 -6.99
CA LYS A 42 0.33 9.18 -7.57
C LYS A 42 0.84 8.19 -6.51
N ILE A 43 1.51 8.69 -5.46
CA ILE A 43 2.01 7.85 -4.37
C ILE A 43 0.85 7.12 -3.67
N CYS A 44 -0.26 7.81 -3.43
CA CYS A 44 -1.45 7.21 -2.84
C CYS A 44 -1.97 6.06 -3.70
N TRP A 45 -2.13 6.27 -5.01
CA TRP A 45 -2.56 5.24 -5.95
C TRP A 45 -1.61 4.03 -5.96
N GLU A 46 -0.31 4.28 -6.10
CA GLU A 46 0.70 3.23 -6.13
C GLU A 46 0.72 2.43 -4.81
N CYS A 47 0.71 3.11 -3.67
CA CYS A 47 0.76 2.45 -2.37
C CYS A 47 -0.51 1.65 -2.05
N MET A 48 -1.68 2.10 -2.54
CA MET A 48 -2.97 1.45 -2.24
C MET A 48 -3.33 0.35 -3.23
N VAL A 49 -3.02 0.55 -4.52
CA VAL A 49 -3.53 -0.29 -5.61
C VAL A 49 -2.42 -0.94 -6.43
N ALA A 50 -1.57 -0.15 -7.09
CA ALA A 50 -0.77 -0.66 -8.20
C ALA A 50 0.54 -1.38 -7.78
N CYS A 51 1.20 -0.91 -6.73
CA CYS A 51 2.55 -1.36 -6.41
C CYS A 51 2.58 -2.78 -5.80
N GLU A 52 3.72 -3.45 -5.92
CA GLU A 52 3.93 -4.73 -5.24
C GLU A 52 3.84 -4.58 -3.72
N GLY A 53 3.12 -5.51 -3.09
CA GLY A 53 2.79 -5.45 -1.67
C GLY A 53 1.75 -4.38 -1.32
N SER A 54 1.07 -3.78 -2.31
CA SER A 54 -0.07 -2.90 -2.05
C SER A 54 -1.21 -3.67 -1.32
N PRO A 55 -2.01 -2.99 -0.47
CA PRO A 55 -3.15 -3.60 0.19
C PRO A 55 -4.13 -4.27 -0.78
N ALA A 56 -4.39 -3.68 -1.95
CA ALA A 56 -5.25 -4.29 -2.96
C ALA A 56 -4.72 -5.63 -3.46
N ARG A 57 -3.42 -5.70 -3.83
CA ARG A 57 -2.80 -6.93 -4.33
C ARG A 57 -2.66 -7.99 -3.25
N VAL A 58 -2.29 -7.60 -2.03
CA VAL A 58 -2.19 -8.51 -0.88
C VAL A 58 -3.57 -9.09 -0.53
N TYR A 59 -4.61 -8.25 -0.51
CA TYR A 59 -5.96 -8.72 -0.20
C TYR A 59 -6.51 -9.62 -1.31
N LEU A 60 -6.31 -9.25 -2.58
CA LEU A 60 -6.67 -10.08 -3.73
C LEU A 60 -6.01 -11.45 -3.65
N SER A 61 -4.70 -11.51 -3.39
CA SER A 61 -3.97 -12.77 -3.24
C SER A 61 -4.58 -13.66 -2.14
N LYS A 62 -4.94 -13.08 -0.98
CA LYS A 62 -5.60 -13.83 0.11
C LYS A 62 -7.00 -14.31 -0.26
N ILE A 63 -7.78 -13.51 -1.00
CA ILE A 63 -9.11 -13.93 -1.48
C ILE A 63 -8.98 -15.09 -2.47
N MET A 64 -8.04 -15.02 -3.41
CA MET A 64 -7.80 -16.09 -4.39
C MET A 64 -7.34 -17.40 -3.73
N GLN A 65 -6.79 -17.34 -2.51
CA GLN A 65 -6.42 -18.51 -1.73
C GLN A 65 -7.58 -19.16 -0.95
N LYS A 66 -8.77 -18.57 -0.92
CA LYS A 66 -9.94 -19.17 -0.25
C LYS A 66 -10.33 -20.50 -0.89
N PRO A 67 -10.82 -21.49 -0.12
CA PRO A 67 -11.25 -22.78 -0.67
C PRO A 67 -12.25 -22.66 -1.82
N SER A 68 -13.19 -21.70 -1.74
CA SER A 68 -14.17 -21.44 -2.80
C SER A 68 -13.53 -20.95 -4.10
N CYS A 69 -12.55 -20.04 -4.03
CA CYS A 69 -11.82 -19.57 -5.21
C CYS A 69 -10.92 -20.66 -5.78
N ARG A 70 -10.27 -21.47 -4.94
CA ARG A 70 -9.49 -22.64 -5.40
C ARG A 70 -10.36 -23.66 -6.12
N LEU A 71 -11.56 -23.93 -5.59
CA LEU A 71 -12.53 -24.80 -6.23
C LEU A 71 -12.98 -24.23 -7.58
N ALA A 72 -13.32 -22.94 -7.64
CA ALA A 72 -13.70 -22.29 -8.90
C ALA A 72 -12.57 -22.33 -9.94
N ILE A 73 -11.31 -22.13 -9.53
CA ILE A 73 -10.15 -22.28 -10.44
C ILE A 73 -10.03 -23.72 -10.93
N ALA A 74 -10.16 -24.71 -10.03
CA ALA A 74 -10.10 -26.12 -10.40
C ALA A 74 -11.23 -26.50 -11.37
N LEU A 75 -12.46 -26.05 -11.11
CA LEU A 75 -13.61 -26.25 -11.99
C LEU A 75 -13.42 -25.58 -13.36
N PHE A 76 -12.84 -24.38 -13.39
CA PHE A 76 -12.52 -23.68 -14.63
C PHE A 76 -11.50 -24.44 -15.47
N VAL A 77 -10.37 -24.85 -14.86
CA VAL A 77 -9.31 -25.61 -15.54
C VAL A 77 -9.81 -26.97 -16.00
N LEU A 78 -10.56 -27.68 -15.14
CA LEU A 78 -11.15 -28.97 -15.48
C LEU A 78 -12.14 -28.85 -16.63
N SER A 79 -12.99 -27.82 -16.62
CA SER A 79 -13.95 -27.56 -17.71
C SER A 79 -13.25 -27.32 -19.04
N ILE A 80 -12.18 -26.51 -19.06
CA ILE A 80 -11.37 -26.30 -20.27
C ILE A 80 -10.72 -27.61 -20.73
N ALA A 81 -10.19 -28.42 -19.81
CA ALA A 81 -9.61 -29.71 -20.16
C ALA A 81 -10.65 -30.68 -20.75
N VAL A 82 -11.87 -30.69 -20.20
CA VAL A 82 -13.00 -31.47 -20.73
C VAL A 82 -13.39 -30.96 -22.12
N GLU A 83 -13.46 -29.65 -22.35
CA GLU A 83 -13.74 -29.08 -23.68
C GLU A 83 -12.69 -29.54 -24.70
N ILE A 84 -11.40 -29.39 -24.41
CA ILE A 84 -10.31 -29.85 -25.28
C ILE A 84 -10.44 -31.36 -25.53
N ALA A 85 -10.68 -32.16 -24.49
CA ALA A 85 -10.85 -33.60 -24.63
C ALA A 85 -12.06 -33.96 -25.50
N THR A 86 -13.19 -33.26 -25.34
CA THR A 86 -14.38 -33.47 -26.17
C THR A 86 -14.13 -33.08 -27.63
N LEU A 87 -13.35 -32.03 -27.90
CA LEU A 87 -13.05 -31.62 -29.27
C LEU A 87 -12.16 -32.64 -29.99
N PHE A 88 -11.11 -33.12 -29.34
CA PHE A 88 -10.06 -33.92 -30.01
C PHE A 88 -10.18 -35.44 -29.83
N PHE A 89 -10.74 -35.91 -28.71
CA PHE A 89 -10.62 -37.31 -28.31
C PHE A 89 -11.97 -38.00 -28.09
N PHE A 90 -13.10 -37.30 -28.18
CA PHE A 90 -14.41 -37.86 -27.81
C PHE A 90 -14.77 -39.14 -28.57
N ASP A 91 -14.53 -39.15 -29.88
CA ASP A 91 -14.93 -40.27 -30.75
C ASP A 91 -14.02 -41.49 -30.55
N SER A 92 -12.70 -41.28 -30.34
CA SER A 92 -11.75 -42.34 -29.97
C SER A 92 -11.98 -42.86 -28.55
N TRP A 93 -12.29 -41.96 -27.61
CA TRP A 93 -12.51 -42.33 -26.21
C TRP A 93 -13.77 -43.18 -26.06
N ARG A 94 -14.90 -42.79 -26.68
CA ARG A 94 -16.17 -43.54 -26.61
C ARG A 94 -16.06 -44.98 -27.14
N MET A 95 -15.17 -45.23 -28.09
CA MET A 95 -14.94 -46.58 -28.65
C MET A 95 -14.09 -47.46 -27.73
N ASN A 96 -13.32 -46.88 -26.80
CA ASN A 96 -12.32 -47.59 -25.99
C ASN A 96 -12.69 -47.69 -24.49
N THR A 97 -13.83 -47.13 -24.07
CA THR A 97 -14.30 -47.18 -22.68
C THR A 97 -15.06 -48.48 -22.37
N SER A 98 -14.76 -49.09 -21.21
CA SER A 98 -15.43 -50.31 -20.76
C SER A 98 -16.92 -50.09 -20.48
N SER A 99 -17.71 -51.17 -20.57
CA SER A 99 -19.16 -51.19 -20.31
C SER A 99 -19.58 -50.54 -18.98
N ALA A 100 -18.72 -50.59 -17.96
CA ALA A 100 -18.94 -49.98 -16.64
C ALA A 100 -18.89 -48.43 -16.65
N MET A 101 -18.08 -47.82 -17.51
CA MET A 101 -17.99 -46.35 -17.59
C MET A 101 -19.09 -45.77 -18.48
N ASN A 102 -19.51 -46.52 -19.51
CA ASN A 102 -20.67 -46.20 -20.35
C ASN A 102 -22.01 -46.28 -19.60
N SER A 103 -22.08 -47.04 -18.50
CA SER A 103 -23.26 -47.08 -17.62
C SER A 103 -23.31 -45.94 -16.61
N PHE A 104 -22.14 -45.41 -16.17
CA PHE A 104 -22.07 -44.26 -15.25
C PHE A 104 -22.43 -42.92 -15.92
N LEU A 105 -22.01 -42.71 -17.17
CA LEU A 105 -22.32 -41.49 -17.94
C LEU A 105 -23.71 -41.53 -18.60
N GLY A 106 -24.38 -42.68 -18.56
CA GLY A 106 -25.66 -42.93 -19.21
C GLY A 106 -25.54 -42.99 -20.74
N PRO A 107 -26.37 -43.81 -21.42
CA PRO A 107 -26.36 -43.93 -22.88
C PRO A 107 -26.82 -42.66 -23.63
N SER A 108 -27.22 -41.60 -22.92
CA SER A 108 -27.98 -40.47 -23.47
C SER A 108 -27.21 -39.16 -23.64
N LEU A 109 -26.01 -38.99 -23.07
CA LEU A 109 -25.29 -37.72 -23.16
C LEU A 109 -24.56 -37.59 -24.51
N SER A 110 -25.05 -36.67 -25.34
CA SER A 110 -24.39 -36.32 -26.59
C SER A 110 -23.11 -35.52 -26.34
N LYS A 111 -22.16 -35.57 -27.29
CA LYS A 111 -20.95 -34.73 -27.32
C LYS A 111 -21.27 -33.26 -27.06
N ILE A 112 -22.38 -32.80 -27.64
CA ILE A 112 -22.88 -31.43 -27.51
C ILE A 112 -23.29 -31.13 -26.06
N GLN A 113 -24.00 -32.03 -25.38
CA GLN A 113 -24.41 -31.82 -23.99
C GLN A 113 -23.22 -31.75 -23.03
N VAL A 114 -22.19 -32.58 -23.23
CA VAL A 114 -20.97 -32.54 -22.42
C VAL A 114 -20.21 -31.22 -22.64
N ALA A 115 -20.06 -30.80 -23.90
CA ALA A 115 -19.43 -29.53 -24.23
C ALA A 115 -20.19 -28.35 -23.61
N ILE A 116 -21.53 -28.30 -23.75
CA ILE A 116 -22.35 -27.24 -23.15
C ILE A 116 -22.17 -27.20 -21.62
N ALA A 117 -22.21 -28.34 -20.95
CA ALA A 117 -22.06 -28.40 -19.50
C ALA A 117 -20.67 -27.89 -19.04
N ALA A 118 -19.61 -28.25 -19.76
CA ALA A 118 -18.26 -27.76 -19.50
C ALA A 118 -18.16 -26.24 -19.72
N THR A 119 -18.69 -25.72 -20.82
CA THR A 119 -18.68 -24.28 -21.11
C THR A 119 -19.45 -23.47 -20.09
N VAL A 120 -20.63 -23.94 -19.69
CA VAL A 120 -21.44 -23.31 -18.64
C VAL A 120 -20.66 -23.28 -17.32
N THR A 121 -20.04 -24.40 -16.94
CA THR A 121 -19.25 -24.50 -15.71
C THR A 121 -18.02 -23.58 -15.74
N ALA A 122 -17.31 -23.52 -16.86
CA ALA A 122 -16.19 -22.62 -17.07
C ALA A 122 -16.63 -21.15 -16.95
N LEU A 123 -17.74 -20.77 -17.61
CA LEU A 123 -18.26 -19.42 -17.58
C LEU A 123 -18.66 -18.99 -16.17
N PHE A 124 -19.43 -19.82 -15.44
CA PHE A 124 -19.82 -19.50 -14.07
C PHE A 124 -18.62 -19.42 -13.12
N SER A 125 -17.65 -20.31 -13.27
CA SER A 125 -16.41 -20.29 -12.48
C SER A 125 -15.60 -19.02 -12.75
N PHE A 126 -15.47 -18.63 -14.03
CA PHE A 126 -14.79 -17.40 -14.44
C PHE A 126 -15.51 -16.16 -13.89
N LEU A 127 -16.83 -16.06 -14.05
CA LEU A 127 -17.64 -14.96 -13.54
C LEU A 127 -17.53 -14.84 -12.01
N TYR A 128 -17.53 -15.96 -11.30
CA TYR A 128 -17.30 -15.98 -9.85
C TYR A 128 -15.93 -15.39 -9.49
N LEU A 129 -14.87 -15.81 -10.18
CA LEU A 129 -13.51 -15.31 -9.95
C LEU A 129 -13.39 -13.82 -10.30
N CYS A 130 -13.98 -13.37 -11.40
CA CYS A 130 -14.05 -11.96 -11.78
C CYS A 130 -14.80 -11.14 -10.74
N CYS A 131 -15.94 -11.63 -10.23
CA CYS A 131 -16.70 -10.96 -9.19
C CYS A 131 -15.91 -10.88 -7.87
N ALA A 132 -15.25 -11.96 -7.46
CA ALA A 132 -14.39 -11.98 -6.29
C ALA A 132 -13.21 -11.00 -6.42
N ALA A 133 -12.58 -10.93 -7.60
CA ALA A 133 -11.52 -9.98 -7.88
C ALA A 133 -12.03 -8.53 -7.92
N TYR A 134 -13.15 -8.27 -8.61
CA TYR A 134 -13.76 -6.97 -8.75
C TYR A 134 -14.19 -6.39 -7.40
N THR A 135 -14.91 -7.15 -6.58
CA THR A 135 -15.31 -6.71 -5.24
C THR A 135 -14.11 -6.38 -4.36
N THR A 136 -13.03 -7.15 -4.48
CA THR A 136 -11.81 -6.99 -3.70
C THR A 136 -11.00 -5.75 -4.10
N VAL A 137 -10.74 -5.59 -5.41
CA VAL A 137 -9.96 -4.46 -5.93
C VAL A 137 -10.80 -3.18 -5.97
N GLY A 138 -12.09 -3.30 -6.28
CA GLY A 138 -13.06 -2.22 -6.35
C GLY A 138 -13.17 -1.44 -5.05
N PHE A 139 -13.10 -2.11 -3.89
CA PHE A 139 -13.04 -1.42 -2.59
C PHE A 139 -11.88 -0.42 -2.50
N TYR A 140 -10.67 -0.81 -2.94
CA TYR A 140 -9.50 0.07 -2.89
C TYR A 140 -9.53 1.15 -3.96
N TYR A 141 -10.09 0.83 -5.12
CA TYR A 141 -10.34 1.82 -6.17
C TYR A 141 -11.32 2.89 -5.69
N GLU A 142 -12.45 2.51 -5.10
CA GLU A 142 -13.41 3.44 -4.51
C GLU A 142 -12.82 4.24 -3.37
N PHE A 143 -12.01 3.61 -2.51
CA PHE A 143 -11.28 4.33 -1.46
C PHE A 143 -10.39 5.43 -2.06
N TYR A 144 -9.64 5.13 -3.12
CA TYR A 144 -8.83 6.12 -3.83
C TYR A 144 -9.68 7.19 -4.52
N ALA A 145 -10.73 6.79 -5.25
CA ALA A 145 -11.64 7.70 -5.93
C ALA A 145 -12.33 8.67 -4.97
N ASN A 146 -12.78 8.19 -3.80
CA ASN A 146 -13.33 9.04 -2.74
C ASN A 146 -12.28 10.01 -2.20
N SER A 147 -11.01 9.63 -2.13
CA SER A 147 -9.93 10.53 -1.72
C SER A 147 -9.77 11.68 -2.71
N LEU A 148 -9.85 11.38 -4.02
CA LEU A 148 -9.80 12.40 -5.07
C LEU A 148 -10.99 13.37 -5.02
N ARG A 149 -12.17 12.89 -4.61
CA ARG A 149 -13.38 13.72 -4.47
C ARG A 149 -13.44 14.50 -3.15
N THR A 150 -12.64 14.14 -2.16
CA THR A 150 -12.67 14.73 -0.83
C THR A 150 -11.36 15.46 -0.53
N ASP A 151 -10.49 14.87 0.28
CA ASP A 151 -9.30 15.52 0.83
C ASP A 151 -8.27 15.90 -0.22
N TYR A 152 -8.17 15.14 -1.32
CA TYR A 152 -7.30 15.50 -2.43
C TYR A 152 -7.95 16.38 -3.49
N ASN A 153 -9.26 16.66 -3.42
CA ASN A 153 -9.89 17.59 -4.37
C ASN A 153 -9.33 19.00 -4.15
N ASP A 154 -9.30 19.42 -2.89
CA ASP A 154 -8.80 20.71 -2.44
C ASP A 154 -8.13 20.54 -1.06
N PRO A 155 -6.85 20.11 -1.04
CA PRO A 155 -6.14 19.83 0.21
C PRO A 155 -5.95 21.08 1.06
N GLU A 156 -5.82 22.26 0.44
CA GLU A 156 -5.59 23.51 1.13
C GLU A 156 -6.78 23.85 2.02
N ASN A 157 -7.98 23.86 1.45
CA ASN A 157 -9.19 24.10 2.23
C ASN A 157 -9.52 22.92 3.16
N TYR A 158 -9.33 21.67 2.70
CA TYR A 158 -9.68 20.49 3.51
C TYR A 158 -8.82 20.37 4.77
N TYR A 159 -7.51 20.65 4.68
CA TYR A 159 -6.57 20.53 5.80
C TYR A 159 -6.30 21.87 6.51
N GLU A 160 -7.06 22.92 6.20
CA GLU A 160 -6.96 24.25 6.83
C GLU A 160 -5.54 24.83 6.70
N LEU A 161 -4.99 24.81 5.49
CA LEU A 161 -3.63 25.26 5.20
C LEU A 161 -3.62 26.70 4.68
N ARG A 162 -2.54 27.43 4.95
CA ARG A 162 -2.28 28.78 4.40
C ARG A 162 -0.83 28.92 3.95
N PRO A 163 -0.55 29.78 2.96
CA PRO A 163 0.82 30.13 2.61
C PRO A 163 1.60 30.59 3.84
N ALA A 164 2.82 30.06 4.01
CA ALA A 164 3.74 30.54 5.03
C ALA A 164 4.01 32.05 4.86
N SER A 165 4.08 32.77 5.98
CA SER A 165 4.29 34.24 6.03
C SER A 165 5.57 34.68 5.32
N ASP A 166 6.60 33.84 5.34
CA ASP A 166 7.95 34.13 4.85
C ASP A 166 8.17 33.63 3.40
N GLY A 167 7.11 33.33 2.67
CA GLY A 167 7.19 32.81 1.31
C GLY A 167 7.73 33.83 0.30
N ASP A 168 8.73 33.43 -0.47
CA ASP A 168 9.22 34.17 -1.65
C ASP A 168 8.04 34.49 -2.59
N VAL A 169 7.79 35.78 -2.82
CA VAL A 169 6.77 36.26 -3.77
C VAL A 169 7.09 35.69 -5.17
N GLY A 170 6.23 34.81 -5.67
CA GLY A 170 6.35 34.20 -7.00
C GLY A 170 6.81 32.73 -7.03
N LYS A 171 7.15 32.11 -5.90
CA LYS A 171 7.33 30.65 -5.79
C LYS A 171 6.08 29.99 -5.23
N ASP A 172 5.86 28.70 -5.56
CA ASP A 172 4.80 27.89 -4.95
C ASP A 172 5.11 27.69 -3.46
N PRO A 173 4.39 28.36 -2.55
CA PRO A 173 4.78 28.43 -1.14
C PRO A 173 4.42 27.13 -0.42
N GLU A 174 5.17 26.81 0.63
CA GLU A 174 4.77 25.79 1.59
C GLU A 174 3.51 26.25 2.34
N LEU A 175 2.53 25.36 2.44
CA LEU A 175 1.23 25.65 3.05
C LEU A 175 1.22 25.12 4.49
N GLU A 176 1.36 26.04 5.45
CA GLU A 176 1.37 25.75 6.87
C GLU A 176 -0.05 25.52 7.41
N PRO A 177 -0.24 24.57 8.34
CA PRO A 177 -1.55 24.37 8.95
C PRO A 177 -1.89 25.48 9.94
N ILE A 178 -3.09 26.04 9.83
CA ILE A 178 -3.63 27.05 10.76
C ILE A 178 -4.14 26.38 12.05
N GLY A 179 -4.69 25.19 11.91
CA GLY A 179 -5.36 24.45 12.96
C GLY A 179 -4.63 23.18 13.37
N LYS A 180 -5.41 22.22 13.90
CA LYS A 180 -4.90 20.91 14.33
C LYS A 180 -4.70 19.95 13.17
N LYS A 181 -5.42 20.15 12.06
CA LYS A 181 -5.25 19.38 10.83
C LYS A 181 -3.91 19.72 10.18
N GLY A 182 -3.45 18.90 9.25
CA GLY A 182 -2.25 19.21 8.48
C GLY A 182 -1.89 18.13 7.46
N LEU A 183 -1.05 18.52 6.50
CA LEU A 183 -0.55 17.66 5.42
C LEU A 183 0.94 17.96 5.21
N TRP A 184 1.75 16.91 5.34
CA TRP A 184 3.20 16.98 5.13
C TRP A 184 3.63 16.01 4.06
N VAL A 185 4.75 16.35 3.42
CA VAL A 185 5.39 15.53 2.40
C VAL A 185 6.85 15.30 2.77
N ALA A 186 7.37 14.16 2.37
CA ALA A 186 8.80 13.88 2.37
C ALA A 186 9.30 14.02 0.94
N GLU A 187 10.29 14.88 0.73
CA GLU A 187 10.98 15.05 -0.54
C GLU A 187 12.44 14.58 -0.44
N ILE A 188 12.96 14.06 -1.54
CA ILE A 188 14.38 13.78 -1.73
C ILE A 188 14.82 14.40 -3.04
N VAL A 189 16.11 14.72 -3.17
CA VAL A 189 16.66 15.07 -4.48
C VAL A 189 16.89 13.78 -5.27
N SER A 190 16.26 13.67 -6.42
CA SER A 190 16.40 12.51 -7.29
C SER A 190 17.79 12.47 -7.90
N PRO A 191 18.56 11.37 -7.72
CA PRO A 191 19.88 11.25 -8.33
C PRO A 191 19.84 11.27 -9.87
N LYS A 192 18.69 10.91 -10.47
CA LYS A 192 18.52 10.85 -11.92
C LYS A 192 18.21 12.21 -12.54
N THR A 193 17.37 13.01 -11.88
CA THR A 193 16.87 14.28 -12.44
C THR A 193 17.53 15.49 -11.81
N GLY A 194 18.21 15.33 -10.66
CA GLY A 194 18.75 16.42 -9.84
C GLY A 194 17.67 17.30 -9.19
N LYS A 195 16.39 16.92 -9.31
CA LYS A 195 15.24 17.72 -8.84
C LYS A 195 14.63 17.12 -7.57
N PRO A 196 14.00 17.94 -6.71
CA PRO A 196 13.24 17.43 -5.58
C PRO A 196 12.03 16.63 -6.08
N GLU A 197 11.87 15.42 -5.54
CA GLU A 197 10.76 14.52 -5.80
C GLU A 197 10.08 14.16 -4.48
N VAL A 198 8.76 14.31 -4.43
CA VAL A 198 7.96 13.82 -3.30
C VAL A 198 7.97 12.29 -3.32
N VAL A 199 8.33 11.70 -2.19
CA VAL A 199 8.47 10.25 -2.00
C VAL A 199 7.66 9.71 -0.82
N GLY A 200 7.03 10.58 -0.05
CA GLY A 200 6.11 10.18 1.00
C GLY A 200 5.21 11.31 1.45
N THR A 201 4.16 10.96 2.19
CA THR A 201 3.19 11.90 2.73
C THR A 201 2.54 11.35 3.98
N ILE A 202 2.03 12.25 4.83
CA ILE A 202 1.27 11.97 6.04
C ILE A 202 0.28 13.11 6.25
N THR A 203 -0.90 12.79 6.78
CA THR A 203 -1.89 13.80 7.19
C THR A 203 -2.33 13.60 8.62
N LEU A 204 -2.75 14.70 9.24
CA LEU A 204 -3.49 14.72 10.48
C LEU A 204 -4.87 15.31 10.21
N ASP A 205 -5.92 14.58 10.56
CA ASP A 205 -7.30 14.90 10.22
C ASP A 205 -8.23 14.68 11.42
N ASN A 206 -9.46 15.13 11.32
CA ASN A 206 -10.48 14.82 12.32
C ASN A 206 -10.66 13.30 12.42
N ALA A 207 -10.63 12.77 13.65
CA ALA A 207 -11.03 11.39 13.85
C ALA A 207 -12.53 11.26 13.55
N PRO A 208 -12.95 10.23 12.81
CA PRO A 208 -14.37 10.07 12.51
C PRO A 208 -15.14 9.72 13.78
N SER A 209 -16.35 10.25 13.85
CA SER A 209 -17.24 10.17 15.02
C SER A 209 -17.62 8.74 15.40
N ASP A 210 -17.54 7.81 14.44
CA ASP A 210 -17.82 6.40 14.65
C ASP A 210 -16.67 5.67 15.38
N PHE A 211 -15.49 6.28 15.45
CA PHE A 211 -14.32 5.73 16.12
C PHE A 211 -14.07 6.38 17.48
N THR A 212 -14.27 7.69 17.60
CA THR A 212 -14.21 8.40 18.89
C THR A 212 -15.19 9.58 18.90
N LYS A 213 -15.77 9.85 20.07
CA LYS A 213 -16.56 11.06 20.32
C LYS A 213 -15.74 12.14 21.04
N GLU A 214 -14.48 11.85 21.36
CA GLU A 214 -13.62 12.78 22.08
C GLU A 214 -13.19 13.93 21.14
N PRO A 215 -13.49 15.19 21.50
CA PRO A 215 -13.34 16.33 20.58
C PRO A 215 -11.89 16.74 20.29
N ASN A 216 -10.91 16.18 21.02
CA ASN A 216 -9.50 16.54 20.89
C ASN A 216 -8.62 15.39 20.40
N VAL A 217 -9.25 14.39 19.78
CA VAL A 217 -8.58 13.21 19.25
C VAL A 217 -8.58 13.28 17.72
N PHE A 218 -7.40 13.19 17.13
CA PHE A 218 -7.19 13.36 15.69
C PHE A 218 -6.68 12.06 15.08
N GLU A 219 -6.89 11.87 13.78
CA GLU A 219 -6.46 10.70 13.05
C GLU A 219 -5.24 11.00 12.17
N LEU A 220 -4.19 10.21 12.35
CA LEU A 220 -3.09 10.08 11.40
C LEU A 220 -3.58 9.27 10.20
N ARG A 221 -3.65 9.92 9.05
CA ARG A 221 -4.12 9.35 7.79
C ARG A 221 -3.08 9.53 6.69
N ARG A 222 -3.37 8.92 5.53
CA ARG A 222 -2.60 9.07 4.28
C ARG A 222 -1.10 8.83 4.43
N MET A 223 -0.70 7.99 5.38
CA MET A 223 0.70 7.69 5.62
C MET A 223 1.24 6.77 4.52
N PHE A 224 1.89 7.36 3.52
CA PHE A 224 2.41 6.65 2.37
C PHE A 224 3.88 6.95 2.16
N VAL A 225 4.63 5.91 1.78
CA VAL A 225 6.02 6.03 1.34
C VAL A 225 6.16 5.22 0.06
N SER A 226 6.63 5.89 -0.99
CA SER A 226 6.96 5.33 -2.30
C SER A 226 7.74 4.03 -2.12
N HIS A 227 7.34 2.98 -2.83
CA HIS A 227 7.91 1.65 -2.68
C HIS A 227 9.43 1.63 -2.86
N HIS A 228 9.94 2.41 -3.82
CA HIS A 228 11.37 2.52 -4.13
C HIS A 228 12.19 3.25 -3.04
N HIS A 229 11.52 3.88 -2.07
CA HIS A 229 12.12 4.70 -1.02
C HIS A 229 11.83 4.18 0.39
N ARG A 230 11.27 2.97 0.52
CA ARG A 230 11.04 2.32 1.81
C ARG A 230 12.35 1.89 2.47
N ASN A 231 12.28 1.61 3.77
CA ASN A 231 13.42 1.21 4.61
C ASN A 231 14.52 2.28 4.77
N ARG A 232 14.23 3.55 4.47
CA ARG A 232 15.16 4.68 4.61
C ARG A 232 14.81 5.65 5.75
N GLY A 233 13.99 5.22 6.71
CA GLY A 233 13.54 6.08 7.81
C GLY A 233 12.55 7.19 7.44
N ILE A 234 12.11 7.29 6.18
CA ILE A 234 11.12 8.31 5.73
C ILE A 234 9.84 8.25 6.55
N ALA A 235 9.33 7.04 6.81
CA ALA A 235 8.10 6.89 7.56
C ALA A 235 8.23 7.39 9.00
N ALA A 236 9.39 7.16 9.61
CA ALA A 236 9.72 7.65 10.94
C ALA A 236 9.78 9.18 10.97
N ALA A 237 10.40 9.81 9.97
CA ALA A 237 10.51 11.26 9.88
C ALA A 237 9.13 11.92 9.76
N LEU A 238 8.26 11.38 8.89
CA LEU A 238 6.88 11.84 8.73
C LEU A 238 6.06 11.71 10.03
N ILE A 239 6.12 10.55 10.70
CA ILE A 239 5.43 10.35 11.99
C ILE A 239 5.90 11.38 13.02
N ARG A 240 7.22 11.63 13.13
CA ARG A 240 7.76 12.60 14.09
C ARG A 240 7.24 14.01 13.86
N VAL A 241 7.17 14.47 12.60
CA VAL A 241 6.63 15.80 12.26
C VAL A 241 5.15 15.89 12.60
N CYS A 242 4.36 14.87 12.24
CA CYS A 242 2.93 14.80 12.58
C CYS A 242 2.70 14.82 14.10
N GLU A 243 3.46 14.02 14.86
CA GLU A 243 3.37 14.01 16.33
C GLU A 243 3.84 15.32 16.97
N ALA A 244 4.86 15.98 16.40
CA ALA A 244 5.31 17.28 16.86
C ALA A 244 4.23 18.34 16.67
N HIS A 245 3.59 18.38 15.50
CA HIS A 245 2.46 19.26 15.23
C HIS A 245 1.29 19.00 16.19
N ALA A 246 0.91 17.74 16.37
CA ALA A 246 -0.13 17.36 17.32
C ALA A 246 0.17 17.82 18.75
N ARG A 247 1.42 17.70 19.21
CA ARG A 247 1.84 18.21 20.53
C ARG A 247 1.77 19.73 20.60
N ALA A 248 2.25 20.44 19.58
CA ALA A 248 2.24 21.90 19.52
C ALA A 248 0.80 22.47 19.52
N THR A 249 -0.12 21.79 18.83
CA THR A 249 -1.53 22.18 18.73
C THR A 249 -2.42 21.58 19.84
N LYS A 250 -1.80 20.99 20.87
CA LYS A 250 -2.46 20.45 22.08
C LYS A 250 -3.50 19.35 21.79
N VAL A 251 -3.29 18.52 20.77
CA VAL A 251 -4.07 17.28 20.54
C VAL A 251 -3.85 16.31 21.71
N SER A 252 -4.92 15.68 22.21
CA SER A 252 -4.85 14.79 23.39
C SER A 252 -4.42 13.37 23.03
N ALA A 253 -4.82 12.88 21.87
CA ALA A 253 -4.40 11.59 21.35
C ALA A 253 -4.43 11.56 19.82
N ILE A 254 -3.56 10.72 19.25
CA ILE A 254 -3.56 10.41 17.82
C ILE A 254 -4.09 9.00 17.64
N LEU A 255 -5.07 8.86 16.76
CA LEU A 255 -5.61 7.61 16.28
C LEU A 255 -5.07 7.28 14.90
N LEU A 256 -5.09 6.01 14.53
CA LEU A 256 -4.92 5.59 13.15
C LEU A 256 -5.77 4.36 12.87
N ARG A 257 -6.19 4.20 11.62
CA ARG A 257 -6.81 2.98 11.11
C ARG A 257 -5.87 2.27 10.15
N THR A 258 -5.64 0.99 10.39
CA THR A 258 -4.87 0.13 9.49
C THR A 258 -5.60 -1.20 9.33
N THR A 259 -5.43 -1.88 8.20
CA THR A 259 -6.04 -3.20 8.02
C THR A 259 -5.20 -4.29 8.68
N ILE A 260 -5.82 -5.40 9.08
CA ILE A 260 -5.10 -6.59 9.59
C ILE A 260 -4.10 -7.15 8.57
N TYR A 261 -4.26 -6.80 7.30
CA TYR A 261 -3.40 -7.23 6.19
C TYR A 261 -2.11 -6.41 6.06
N GLN A 262 -2.00 -5.29 6.78
CA GLN A 262 -0.82 -4.39 6.75
C GLN A 262 0.10 -4.63 7.96
N ALA A 263 0.62 -5.85 8.11
CA ALA A 263 1.51 -6.21 9.23
C ALA A 263 2.76 -5.28 9.35
N PRO A 264 3.44 -4.86 8.26
CA PRO A 264 4.57 -3.94 8.36
C PRO A 264 4.19 -2.57 8.95
N ALA A 265 3.04 -2.02 8.56
CA ALA A 265 2.56 -0.74 9.08
C ALA A 265 2.22 -0.83 10.57
N ARG A 266 1.57 -1.92 10.99
CA ARG A 266 1.29 -2.16 12.42
C ARG A 266 2.56 -2.22 13.26
N LYS A 267 3.56 -3.01 12.84
CA LYS A 267 4.84 -3.11 13.57
C LYS A 267 5.55 -1.75 13.67
N LEU A 268 5.47 -0.94 12.61
CA LEU A 268 5.96 0.43 12.63
C LEU A 268 5.23 1.24 13.71
N TYR A 269 3.91 1.29 13.69
CA TYR A 269 3.15 2.08 14.67
C TYR A 269 3.34 1.58 16.12
N GLU A 270 3.37 0.26 16.34
CA GLU A 270 3.67 -0.35 17.64
C GLU A 270 5.06 0.13 18.16
N LYS A 271 6.08 0.17 17.29
CA LYS A 271 7.41 0.71 17.62
C LYS A 271 7.39 2.19 18.01
N TYR A 272 6.44 2.97 17.46
CA TYR A 272 6.26 4.39 17.81
C TYR A 272 5.29 4.61 18.99
N GLY A 273 4.92 3.56 19.70
CA GLY A 273 4.12 3.64 20.92
C GLY A 273 2.61 3.67 20.70
N TYR A 274 2.14 3.45 19.47
CA TYR A 274 0.72 3.26 19.21
C TYR A 274 0.29 1.88 19.73
N LYS A 275 -0.79 1.85 20.50
CA LYS A 275 -1.35 0.62 21.07
C LYS A 275 -2.65 0.29 20.34
N LYS A 276 -2.93 -1.01 20.18
CA LYS A 276 -4.21 -1.44 19.61
C LYS A 276 -5.34 -0.98 20.54
N GLY A 277 -6.31 -0.27 19.99
CA GLY A 277 -7.53 0.09 20.71
C GLY A 277 -8.50 -1.09 20.75
N SER A 278 -9.47 -1.03 21.66
CA SER A 278 -10.58 -2.00 21.76
C SER A 278 -11.57 -1.93 20.58
N ARG A 279 -11.50 -0.89 19.74
CA ARG A 279 -12.40 -0.68 18.61
C ARG A 279 -11.77 -1.20 17.31
N ALA A 280 -12.20 -2.39 16.90
CA ALA A 280 -11.99 -2.94 15.56
C ALA A 280 -13.34 -3.04 14.83
N LYS A 281 -13.41 -2.63 13.56
CA LYS A 281 -14.57 -2.87 12.68
C LYS A 281 -14.10 -3.71 11.50
N GLY A 282 -14.58 -4.94 11.40
CA GLY A 282 -14.21 -5.88 10.35
C GLY A 282 -12.69 -6.12 10.30
N ALA A 283 -12.08 -5.93 9.12
CA ALA A 283 -10.64 -6.12 8.91
C ALA A 283 -9.78 -4.92 9.35
N THR A 284 -10.35 -3.89 9.97
CA THR A 284 -9.63 -2.67 10.39
C THR A 284 -9.31 -2.70 11.87
N VAL A 285 -8.04 -2.49 12.21
CA VAL A 285 -7.54 -2.29 13.57
C VAL A 285 -7.30 -0.81 13.78
N GLY A 286 -7.96 -0.25 14.79
CA GLY A 286 -7.62 1.08 15.26
C GLY A 286 -6.49 1.02 16.27
N MET A 287 -5.55 1.95 16.17
CA MET A 287 -4.49 2.13 17.16
C MET A 287 -4.52 3.55 17.69
N SER A 288 -4.20 3.72 18.96
CA SER A 288 -4.15 5.01 19.62
C SER A 288 -2.82 5.21 20.32
N LYS A 289 -2.37 6.46 20.33
CA LYS A 289 -1.30 6.93 21.19
C LYS A 289 -1.85 8.10 21.98
N VAL A 290 -2.12 7.83 23.25
CA VAL A 290 -2.46 8.87 24.23
C VAL A 290 -1.17 9.57 24.61
N ARG A 291 -1.25 10.88 24.80
CA ARG A 291 -0.13 11.69 25.29
C ARG A 291 0.35 11.21 26.66
#